data_AF-A0A0S8K9C9-F1
#
_entry.id   AF-A0A0S8K9C9-F1
#
_cell.length_a   1.000
_cell.length_b   1.000
_cell.length_c   1.000
_cell.angle_alpha   90.00
_cell.angle_beta   90.00
_cell.angle_gamma   90.00
#
_symmetry.space_group_name_H-M   'P 1'
#
loop_
_entity.id
_entity.type
_entity.pdbx_description
1 polymer ?
#
loop_
_entity_poly.entity_id
_entity_poly.type
_entity_poly.pdbx_seq_one_letter_code
_entity_poly.pdbx_strand_id
1 'polypeptide(L)'
;MKAELSQEEEQLIHELLTWDQTHRPVERLLYNLFLILGGAIIVIHGFLSVQQLHDRIAFWVSVPGFLLGLMFILLYIMGERRIREHRLWAHVLKKLWGRG
;
A
#
# COMPACT_ATOMS: atom_id res chain seq x y z
N MET A 1 19.55 33.10 -8.35
CA MET A 1 20.38 31.96 -8.79
C MET A 1 19.45 30.87 -9.28
N LYS A 2 19.38 30.64 -10.59
CA LYS A 2 18.80 29.39 -11.12
C LYS A 2 19.84 28.31 -10.78
N ALA A 3 19.53 27.45 -9.81
CA ALA A 3 20.32 26.25 -9.61
C ALA A 3 20.06 25.39 -10.85
N GLU A 4 21.03 25.33 -11.76
CA GLU A 4 20.99 24.38 -12.86
C GLU A 4 21.09 22.99 -12.23
N LEU A 5 19.97 22.24 -12.30
CA LEU A 5 19.93 20.88 -11.80
C LEU A 5 20.91 20.02 -12.61
N SER A 6 21.59 19.12 -11.92
CA SER A 6 22.39 18.09 -12.58
C SER A 6 21.50 17.23 -13.48
N GLN A 7 22.04 16.71 -14.59
CA GLN A 7 21.32 15.76 -15.44
C GLN A 7 20.79 14.55 -14.65
N GLU A 8 21.48 14.15 -13.59
CA GLU A 8 21.06 13.07 -12.69
C GLU A 8 19.79 13.44 -11.90
N GLU A 9 19.69 14.69 -11.43
CA GLU A 9 18.53 15.17 -10.68
C GLU A 9 17.31 15.33 -11.59
N GLU A 10 17.52 15.78 -12.83
CA GLU A 10 16.46 15.91 -13.83
C GLU A 10 15.89 14.54 -14.24
N GLN A 11 16.75 13.52 -14.41
CA GLN A 11 16.32 12.14 -14.62
C GLN A 11 15.52 11.60 -13.43
N LEU A 12 15.98 11.84 -12.20
CA LEU A 12 15.30 11.38 -10.99
C LEU A 12 13.90 12.01 -10.85
N ILE A 13 13.77 13.31 -11.17
CA ILE A 13 12.49 14.02 -11.20
C ILE A 13 11.57 13.43 -12.27
N HIS A 14 12.10 13.15 -13.46
CA HIS A 14 11.31 12.59 -14.54
C HIS A 14 10.82 11.18 -14.20
N GLU A 15 11.67 10.34 -13.60
CA GLU A 15 11.33 9.00 -13.17
C GLU A 15 10.24 9.01 -12.09
N LEU A 16 10.37 9.88 -11.07
CA LEU A 16 9.36 10.07 -10.02
C LEU A 16 8.00 10.54 -10.57
N LEU A 17 8.01 11.48 -11.52
CA LEU A 17 6.78 11.98 -12.15
C LEU A 17 6.12 10.94 -13.05
N THR A 18 6.92 10.18 -13.79
CA THR A 18 6.43 9.11 -14.68
C THR A 18 5.82 7.98 -13.85
N TRP A 19 6.46 7.63 -12.74
CA TRP A 19 5.95 6.64 -11.78
C TRP A 19 4.60 7.06 -11.17
N ASP A 20 4.43 8.32 -10.74
CA ASP A 20 3.15 8.80 -10.16
C ASP A 20 1.99 8.74 -11.17
N GLN A 21 2.28 8.89 -12.47
CA GLN A 21 1.24 8.80 -13.52
C GLN A 21 0.89 7.36 -13.89
N THR A 22 1.88 6.48 -14.02
CA THR A 22 1.68 5.13 -14.59
C THR A 22 1.47 4.04 -13.55
N HIS A 23 2.26 4.04 -12.47
CA HIS A 23 2.30 2.91 -11.53
C HIS A 23 1.32 3.09 -10.37
N ARG A 24 1.00 4.33 -10.00
CA ARG A 24 0.07 4.66 -8.92
C ARG A 24 -1.32 4.02 -9.03
N PRO A 25 -2.05 4.05 -10.16
CA PRO A 25 -3.38 3.45 -10.22
C PRO A 25 -3.32 1.93 -10.05
N VAL A 26 -2.26 1.29 -10.58
CA VAL A 26 -2.05 -0.15 -10.48
C VAL A 26 -1.67 -0.55 -9.06
N GLU A 27 -0.71 0.15 -8.43
CA GLU A 27 -0.33 -0.11 -7.03
C GLU A 27 -1.52 0.11 -6.09
N ARG A 28 -2.32 1.16 -6.30
CA ARG A 28 -3.51 1.40 -5.49
C ARG A 28 -4.55 0.29 -5.65
N LEU A 29 -4.75 -0.22 -6.87
CA LEU A 29 -5.63 -1.35 -7.13
C LEU A 29 -5.15 -2.60 -6.36
N LEU A 30 -3.85 -2.90 -6.44
CA LEU A 30 -3.22 -4.00 -5.71
C LEU A 30 -3.38 -3.88 -4.19
N TYR A 31 -3.11 -2.70 -3.61
CA TYR A 31 -3.28 -2.51 -2.18
C TYR A 31 -4.74 -2.62 -1.75
N ASN A 32 -5.68 -2.06 -2.52
CA ASN A 32 -7.11 -2.24 -2.24
C ASN A 32 -7.54 -3.71 -2.32
N LEU A 33 -6.97 -4.50 -3.24
CA LEU A 33 -7.19 -5.94 -3.28
C LEU A 33 -6.70 -6.62 -2.00
N PHE A 34 -5.52 -6.26 -1.48
CA PHE A 34 -5.06 -6.79 -0.19
C PHE A 34 -5.99 -6.43 0.96
N LEU A 35 -6.55 -5.21 0.98
CA LEU A 35 -7.54 -4.83 2.00
C LEU A 35 -8.80 -5.72 1.93
N ILE A 36 -9.34 -5.93 0.73
CA ILE A 36 -10.54 -6.76 0.52
C ILE A 36 -10.25 -8.21 0.94
N LEU A 37 -9.12 -8.77 0.49
CA LEU A 37 -8.72 -10.14 0.83
C LEU A 37 -8.48 -10.30 2.33
N GLY A 38 -7.74 -9.37 2.95
CA GLY A 38 -7.49 -9.38 4.39
C GLY A 38 -8.77 -9.32 5.20
N GLY A 39 -9.68 -8.40 4.83
CA GLY A 39 -11.00 -8.28 5.45
C GLY A 39 -11.85 -9.55 5.28
N ALA A 40 -11.91 -10.12 4.08
CA ALA A 40 -12.65 -11.35 3.81
C ALA A 40 -12.11 -12.53 4.63
N ILE A 41 -10.79 -12.69 4.69
CA ILE A 41 -10.12 -13.74 5.48
C ILE A 41 -10.48 -13.62 6.97
N ILE A 42 -10.44 -12.41 7.52
CA ILE A 42 -10.80 -12.14 8.93
C ILE A 42 -12.26 -12.49 9.20
N VAL A 43 -13.17 -12.06 8.32
CA VAL A 43 -14.61 -12.34 8.47
C VAL A 43 -14.89 -13.84 8.42
N ILE A 44 -14.30 -14.55 7.45
CA ILE A 44 -14.47 -16.00 7.28
C ILE A 44 -13.96 -16.74 8.51
N HIS A 45 -12.74 -16.45 8.97
CA HIS A 45 -12.16 -17.12 10.13
C HIS A 45 -12.85 -16.73 11.44
N GLY A 46 -13.35 -15.51 11.57
CA GLY A 46 -14.19 -15.10 12.70
C GLY A 46 -15.50 -15.85 12.75
N PHE A 47 -16.17 -15.98 11.60
CA PHE A 47 -17.39 -16.77 11.50
C PHE A 47 -17.16 -18.25 11.84
N LEU A 48 -16.12 -18.86 11.28
CA LEU A 48 -15.74 -20.25 11.59
C LEU A 48 -15.40 -20.44 13.07
N SER A 49 -14.65 -19.50 13.65
CA SER A 49 -14.28 -19.56 15.07
C SER A 49 -15.50 -19.52 15.99
N VAL A 50 -16.51 -18.70 15.66
CA VAL A 50 -17.77 -18.62 16.42
C VAL A 50 -18.59 -19.92 16.27
N GLN A 51 -18.64 -20.49 15.06
CA GLN A 51 -19.38 -21.73 14.83
C GLN A 51 -18.73 -22.96 15.49
N GLN A 52 -17.41 -22.97 15.63
CA GLN A 52 -16.64 -24.13 16.06
C GLN A 52 -15.93 -23.91 17.41
N LEU A 53 -16.53 -23.10 18.29
CA LEU A 53 -15.97 -22.72 19.61
C LEU A 53 -15.51 -23.90 20.49
N HIS A 54 -16.09 -25.08 20.31
CA HIS A 54 -15.80 -26.27 21.11
C HIS A 54 -14.72 -27.17 20.48
N ASP A 55 -14.35 -26.91 19.22
CA ASP A 55 -13.34 -27.65 18.50
C ASP A 55 -11.99 -26.95 18.61
N ARG A 56 -11.08 -27.56 19.37
CA ARG A 56 -9.71 -27.05 19.54
C ARG A 56 -8.94 -27.02 18.22
N ILE A 57 -9.23 -27.93 17.28
CA ILE A 57 -8.54 -28.00 16.00
C ILE A 57 -8.95 -26.79 15.14
N ALA A 58 -10.24 -26.49 15.10
CA ALA A 58 -10.76 -25.32 14.41
C ALA A 58 -10.13 -24.01 14.92
N PHE A 59 -9.96 -23.88 16.24
CA PHE A 59 -9.28 -22.73 16.84
C PHE A 59 -7.81 -22.61 16.39
N TRP A 60 -7.05 -23.70 16.38
CA TRP A 60 -5.66 -23.67 15.92
C TRP A 60 -5.51 -23.38 14.43
N VAL A 61 -6.51 -23.72 13.61
CA VAL A 61 -6.55 -23.37 12.18
C VAL A 61 -6.98 -21.91 11.98
N SER A 62 -7.86 -21.38 12.83
CA SER A 62 -8.36 -20.01 12.67
C SER A 62 -7.35 -18.94 13.05
N VAL A 63 -6.51 -19.18 14.08
CA VAL A 63 -5.44 -18.26 14.51
C VAL A 63 -4.49 -17.86 13.36
N PRO A 64 -3.86 -18.78 12.60
CA PRO A 64 -3.02 -18.39 11.47
C PRO A 64 -3.79 -17.70 10.34
N GLY A 65 -5.07 -18.05 10.14
CA GLY A 65 -5.95 -17.34 9.21
C GLY A 65 -6.14 -15.87 9.59
N PHE A 66 -6.39 -15.59 10.88
CA PHE A 66 -6.46 -14.22 11.38
C PHE A 66 -5.14 -13.46 11.22
N LEU A 67 -4.00 -14.11 11.51
CA LEU A 67 -2.69 -13.50 11.33
C LEU A 67 -2.41 -13.15 9.86
N LEU A 68 -2.78 -14.03 8.92
CA LEU A 68 -2.69 -13.75 7.48
C LEU A 68 -3.57 -12.57 7.07
N GLY A 69 -4.82 -12.52 7.57
CA GLY A 69 -5.72 -11.41 7.30
C GLY A 69 -5.15 -10.07 7.81
N LEU A 70 -4.56 -10.08 9.01
CA LEU A 70 -3.92 -8.91 9.60
C LEU A 70 -2.67 -8.47 8.83
N MET A 71 -1.88 -9.43 8.34
CA MET A 71 -0.72 -9.17 7.48
C MET A 71 -1.13 -8.47 6.17
N PHE A 72 -2.23 -8.89 5.53
CA PHE A 72 -2.74 -8.21 4.33
C PHE A 72 -3.18 -6.77 4.61
N ILE A 73 -3.81 -6.52 5.76
CA ILE A 73 -4.17 -5.15 6.17
C ILE A 73 -2.91 -4.30 6.41
N LEU A 74 -1.87 -4.86 7.02
CA LEU A 74 -0.60 -4.16 7.21
C LEU A 74 0.05 -3.79 5.87
N LEU A 75 0.06 -4.70 4.89
CA LEU A 75 0.55 -4.43 3.54
C LEU A 75 -0.23 -3.30 2.87
N TYR A 76 -1.54 -3.27 3.04
CA TYR A 76 -2.38 -2.15 2.56
C TYR A 76 -1.97 -0.81 3.20
N ILE A 77 -1.81 -0.77 4.53
CA ILE A 77 -1.43 0.46 5.26
C ILE A 77 -0.05 0.95 4.81
N MET A 78 0.92 0.04 4.67
CA MET A 78 2.26 0.38 4.19
C MET A 78 2.22 0.91 2.75
N GLY A 79 1.42 0.29 1.89
CA GLY A 79 1.22 0.72 0.51
C GLY A 79 0.64 2.13 0.40
N GLU A 80 -0.44 2.42 1.13
CA GLU A 80 -1.04 3.76 1.16
C GLU A 80 -0.08 4.82 1.73
N ARG A 81 0.73 4.47 2.75
CA ARG A 81 1.79 5.36 3.25
C ARG A 81 2.83 5.67 2.16
N ARG A 82 3.36 4.65 1.49
CA ARG A 82 4.35 4.80 0.43
C ARG A 82 3.82 5.66 -0.73
N ILE A 83 2.58 5.42 -1.18
CA ILE A 83 1.94 6.22 -2.23
C ILE A 83 1.78 7.68 -1.78
N ARG A 84 1.40 7.90 -0.51
CA ARG A 84 1.24 9.26 0.04
C ARG A 84 2.58 10.00 0.10
N GLU A 85 3.64 9.34 0.54
CA GLU A 85 4.99 9.90 0.58
C GLU A 85 5.45 10.28 -0.83
N HIS A 86 5.38 9.36 -1.80
CA HIS A 86 5.74 9.65 -3.20
C HIS A 86 4.95 10.82 -3.78
N ARG A 87 3.64 10.94 -3.47
CA ARG A 87 2.84 12.09 -3.91
C ARG A 87 3.33 13.40 -3.29
N LEU A 88 3.68 13.40 -2.02
CA LEU A 88 4.23 14.56 -1.32
C LEU A 88 5.53 15.01 -1.99
N TRP A 89 6.44 14.09 -2.25
CA TRP A 89 7.70 14.37 -2.96
C TRP A 89 7.46 14.89 -4.38
N ALA A 90 6.63 14.21 -5.18
CA ALA A 90 6.29 14.65 -6.53
C ALA A 90 5.63 16.03 -6.55
N HIS A 91 4.77 16.33 -5.57
CA HIS A 91 4.13 17.64 -5.46
C HIS A 91 5.13 18.74 -5.12
N VAL A 92 6.05 18.49 -4.18
CA VAL A 92 7.12 19.43 -3.83
C VAL A 92 8.02 19.69 -5.04
N LEU A 93 8.46 18.65 -5.73
CA LEU A 93 9.30 18.77 -6.94
C LEU A 93 8.59 19.52 -8.06
N LYS A 94 7.32 19.22 -8.33
CA LYS A 94 6.53 19.94 -9.35
C LYS A 94 6.37 21.43 -9.01
N LYS A 95 6.23 21.77 -7.72
CA LYS A 95 6.12 23.15 -7.25
C LYS A 95 7.44 23.92 -7.34
N LEU A 96 8.56 23.24 -7.10
CA LEU A 96 9.90 23.81 -7.27
C LEU A 96 10.22 24.03 -8.75
N TRP A 97 9.87 23.07 -9.61
CA TRP A 97 10.10 23.14 -11.06
C TRP A 97 9.21 24.16 -11.76
N GLY A 98 7.91 24.24 -11.43
CA GLY A 98 6.96 25.17 -12.06
C GLY A 98 7.09 26.64 -11.61
N ARG A 99 8.07 26.98 -10.76
CA ARG A 99 8.35 28.34 -10.27
C ARG A 99 9.68 28.92 -10.81
N GLY A 100 10.38 28.24 -11.72
CA GLY A 100 11.62 28.71 -12.37
C GLY A 100 11.47 29.04 -13.86
#